data_AF-A0A1F8N110-F1
#
_entry.id   AF-A0A1F8N110-F1
#
_cell.length_a   1.000
_cell.length_b   1.000
_cell.length_c   1.000
_cell.angle_alpha   90.00
_cell.angle_beta   90.00
_cell.angle_gamma   90.00
#
_symmetry.space_group_name_H-M   'P 1'
#
loop_
_entity.id
_entity.type
_entity.pdbx_description
1 polymer ?
#
loop_
_entity_poly.entity_id
_entity_poly.type
_entity_poly.pdbx_seq_one_letter_code
_entity_poly.pdbx_strand_id
1 'polypeptide(L)'
;MIVVMRKGSTEKEVEGILERLTHLGLQGHTSTGVERTVIGVVGQTYAELKDMLELLPGVDEVVPISKPYKLSSREFQPVDTTIKVGDVTIGGDELVVMAGPCAVETEQQVLDTARAVKAAGANMLRGGAFKPSTSPYSFRGLGEDGLKILVEAKAETGLPIITEVLTPGDIDLVAKYADILQVGARNMQNYILLDEVGKTRMPIMLKRGMSATIQDWLLSAEYILSQGNRQLMLCERGIRTFETYTRNTMDVSAIPAIKRLSHLPIIGDPSHGTGKWHLVAPLALAAVAAGADGLMIEVHPNPDI
;
A
#
# COMPACT_ATOMS: atom_id res chain seq x y z
N MET A 1 5.69 4.65 -25.06
CA MET A 1 6.89 5.28 -24.44
C MET A 1 7.47 6.27 -25.42
N ILE A 2 8.37 7.16 -25.00
CA ILE A 2 9.08 8.10 -25.87
C ILE A 2 10.58 7.85 -25.69
N VAL A 3 11.29 7.52 -26.76
CA VAL A 3 12.75 7.45 -26.79
C VAL A 3 13.27 8.79 -27.30
N VAL A 4 14.07 9.49 -26.50
CA VAL A 4 14.70 10.74 -26.89
C VAL A 4 16.11 10.43 -27.36
N MET A 5 16.44 10.81 -28.59
CA MET A 5 17.77 10.62 -29.15
C MET A 5 18.73 11.73 -28.69
N ARG A 6 20.02 11.40 -28.59
CA ARG A 6 21.08 12.38 -28.35
C ARG A 6 21.17 13.35 -29.52
N LYS A 7 21.68 14.55 -29.24
CA LYS A 7 21.96 15.52 -30.29
C LYS A 7 23.03 14.96 -31.23
N GLY A 8 22.73 14.92 -32.52
CA GLY A 8 23.64 14.39 -33.55
C GLY A 8 23.63 12.87 -33.70
N SER A 9 22.65 12.17 -33.13
CA SER A 9 22.43 10.74 -33.42
C SER A 9 22.27 10.49 -34.91
N THR A 10 22.89 9.42 -35.38
CA THR A 10 22.91 9.04 -36.79
C THR A 10 21.60 8.36 -37.20
N GLU A 11 21.25 8.44 -38.49
CA GLU A 11 20.09 7.71 -39.03
C GLU A 11 20.19 6.19 -38.74
N LYS A 12 21.40 5.62 -38.80
CA LYS A 12 21.66 4.22 -38.48
C LYS A 12 21.32 3.86 -37.03
N GLU A 13 21.56 4.76 -36.08
CA GLU A 13 21.18 4.53 -34.67
C GLU A 13 19.65 4.57 -34.51
N VAL A 14 18.97 5.49 -35.20
CA VAL A 14 17.51 5.57 -35.21
C VAL A 14 16.89 4.32 -35.83
N GLU A 15 17.39 3.89 -36.99
CA GLU A 15 16.95 2.67 -37.68
C GLU A 15 17.16 1.43 -36.81
N GLY A 16 18.32 1.30 -36.16
CA GLY A 16 18.60 0.18 -35.26
C GLY A 16 17.62 0.08 -34.09
N ILE A 17 17.13 1.21 -33.57
CA ILE A 17 16.08 1.23 -32.56
C ILE A 17 14.74 0.78 -33.16
N LEU A 18 14.35 1.29 -34.33
CA LEU A 18 13.09 0.90 -35.00
C LEU A 18 13.04 -0.58 -35.34
N GLU A 19 14.15 -1.16 -35.83
CA GLU A 19 14.28 -2.59 -36.08
C GLU A 19 14.09 -3.39 -34.80
N ARG A 20 14.75 -2.97 -33.70
CA ARG A 20 14.62 -3.63 -32.39
C ARG A 20 13.19 -3.59 -31.87
N LEU A 21 12.51 -2.45 -31.99
CA LEU A 21 11.10 -2.31 -31.62
C LEU A 21 10.24 -3.26 -32.46
N THR A 22 10.47 -3.34 -33.76
CA THR A 22 9.74 -4.23 -34.67
C THR A 22 9.93 -5.70 -34.29
N HIS A 23 11.16 -6.11 -33.95
CA HIS A 23 11.45 -7.48 -33.47
C HIS A 23 10.74 -7.84 -32.16
N LEU A 24 10.44 -6.84 -31.33
CA LEU A 24 9.67 -6.99 -30.09
C LEU A 24 8.15 -6.89 -30.31
N GLY A 25 7.68 -6.77 -31.55
CA GLY A 25 6.27 -6.61 -31.89
C GLY A 25 5.71 -5.23 -31.58
N LEU A 26 6.57 -4.21 -31.49
CA LEU A 26 6.22 -2.82 -31.20
C LEU A 26 6.35 -1.96 -32.46
N GLN A 27 5.64 -0.84 -32.48
CA GLN A 27 5.73 0.16 -33.55
C GLN A 27 6.49 1.39 -33.05
N GLY A 28 7.43 1.89 -33.84
CA GLY A 28 8.16 3.12 -33.58
C GLY A 28 7.77 4.20 -34.58
N HIS A 29 7.35 5.37 -34.09
CA HIS A 29 7.06 6.55 -34.90
C HIS A 29 8.11 7.62 -34.64
N THR A 30 8.88 7.98 -35.66
CA THR A 30 9.91 9.00 -35.55
C THR A 30 9.34 10.40 -35.72
N SER A 31 9.87 11.35 -34.94
CA SER A 31 9.62 12.77 -35.04
C SER A 31 10.95 13.50 -34.97
N THR A 32 11.44 13.96 -36.11
CA THR A 32 12.70 14.70 -36.23
C THR A 32 12.46 16.18 -35.96
N GLY A 33 12.86 16.65 -34.78
CA GLY A 33 12.83 18.06 -34.42
C GLY A 33 14.10 18.81 -34.85
N VAL A 34 14.09 20.13 -34.70
CA VAL A 34 15.24 21.00 -35.02
C VAL A 34 16.46 20.67 -34.17
N GLU A 35 16.26 20.28 -32.91
CA GLU A 35 17.35 19.99 -31.98
C GLU A 35 17.60 18.49 -31.75
N ARG A 36 16.54 17.67 -31.78
CA ARG A 36 16.58 16.25 -31.42
C ARG A 36 15.56 15.44 -32.20
N THR A 37 15.89 14.18 -32.45
CA THR A 37 14.95 13.17 -32.94
C THR A 37 14.31 12.46 -31.75
N VAL A 38 13.02 12.19 -31.86
CA VAL A 38 12.24 11.50 -30.84
C VAL A 38 11.52 10.32 -31.49
N ILE A 39 11.44 9.19 -30.79
CA ILE A 39 10.75 7.98 -31.26
C ILE A 39 9.60 7.65 -30.30
N GLY A 40 8.37 7.83 -30.76
CA GLY A 40 7.18 7.36 -30.07
C GLY A 40 7.02 5.85 -30.22
N VAL A 41 7.03 5.12 -29.12
CA VAL A 41 6.85 3.67 -29.07
C VAL A 41 5.40 3.34 -28.75
N VAL A 42 4.74 2.63 -29.67
CA VAL A 42 3.34 2.20 -29.62
C VAL A 42 3.27 0.68 -29.50
N GLY A 43 2.50 0.19 -28.53
CA GLY A 43 2.33 -1.24 -28.23
C GLY A 43 2.30 -1.51 -26.73
N GLN A 44 2.24 -2.79 -26.35
CA GLN A 44 2.34 -3.18 -24.93
C GLN A 44 3.79 -3.09 -24.47
N THR A 45 4.10 -2.02 -23.74
CA THR A 45 5.43 -1.78 -23.19
C THR A 45 5.51 -2.22 -21.73
N TYR A 46 6.63 -2.82 -21.34
CA TYR A 46 6.94 -3.26 -19.98
C TYR A 46 8.15 -2.50 -19.42
N ALA A 47 8.39 -2.56 -18.11
CA ALA A 47 9.38 -1.72 -17.44
C ALA A 47 10.81 -1.95 -17.97
N GLU A 48 11.18 -3.22 -18.17
CA GLU A 48 12.51 -3.64 -18.64
C GLU A 48 12.82 -3.18 -20.07
N LEU A 49 11.80 -2.86 -20.86
CA LEU A 49 11.99 -2.27 -22.18
C LEU A 49 12.63 -0.90 -22.09
N LYS A 50 12.33 -0.11 -21.04
CA LYS A 50 12.95 1.19 -20.80
C LYS A 50 14.46 1.03 -20.69
N ASP A 51 14.89 0.16 -19.78
CA ASP A 51 16.30 -0.05 -19.46
C ASP A 51 17.05 -0.63 -20.67
N MET A 52 16.40 -1.53 -21.44
CA MET A 52 16.95 -2.05 -22.68
C MET A 52 17.22 -0.93 -23.71
N LEU A 53 16.24 -0.04 -23.91
CA LEU A 53 16.32 1.04 -24.89
C LEU A 53 17.32 2.12 -24.46
N GLU A 54 17.44 2.43 -23.18
CA GLU A 54 18.41 3.41 -22.65
C GLU A 54 19.87 2.99 -22.86
N LEU A 55 20.14 1.69 -23.00
CA LEU A 55 21.48 1.17 -23.29
C LEU A 55 21.86 1.24 -24.78
N LEU A 56 20.92 1.57 -25.66
CA LEU A 56 21.18 1.58 -27.10
C LEU A 56 22.01 2.81 -27.51
N PRO A 57 22.94 2.67 -28.47
CA PRO A 57 23.69 3.80 -29.03
C PRO A 57 22.75 4.88 -29.56
N GLY A 58 23.09 6.14 -29.29
CA GLY A 58 22.30 7.30 -29.70
C GLY A 58 21.10 7.61 -28.80
N VAL A 59 20.74 6.80 -27.82
CA VAL A 59 19.66 7.13 -26.88
C VAL A 59 20.16 8.05 -25.77
N ASP A 60 19.41 9.12 -25.51
CA ASP A 60 19.64 10.07 -24.42
C ASP A 60 18.84 9.65 -23.18
N GLU A 61 17.53 9.47 -23.34
CA GLU A 61 16.62 9.03 -22.27
C GLU A 61 15.39 8.32 -22.85
N VAL A 62 14.71 7.52 -22.01
CA VAL A 62 13.44 6.89 -22.37
C VAL A 62 12.37 7.24 -21.35
N VAL A 63 11.34 7.95 -21.83
CA VAL A 63 10.24 8.45 -21.02
C VAL A 63 9.02 7.53 -21.18
N PRO A 64 8.61 6.79 -20.13
CA PRO A 64 7.37 6.02 -20.18
C PRO A 64 6.15 6.96 -20.30
N ILE A 65 5.19 6.62 -21.15
CA ILE A 65 3.92 7.37 -21.30
C ILE A 65 2.85 6.75 -20.40
N SER A 66 2.73 5.42 -20.43
CA SER A 66 1.79 4.68 -19.58
C SER A 66 2.34 4.55 -18.17
N LYS A 67 1.44 4.62 -17.19
CA LYS A 67 1.77 4.30 -15.80
C LYS A 67 2.19 2.82 -15.70
N PRO A 68 3.18 2.49 -14.87
CA PRO A 68 3.68 1.12 -14.77
C PRO A 68 2.75 0.20 -13.96
N TYR A 69 1.71 0.75 -13.32
CA TYR A 69 0.67 0.04 -12.58
C TYR A 69 -0.66 0.16 -13.32
N LYS A 70 -1.29 -0.99 -13.66
CA LYS A 70 -2.52 -1.04 -14.46
C LYS A 70 -3.71 -1.48 -13.63
N LEU A 71 -3.64 -2.62 -12.94
CA LEU A 71 -4.78 -3.20 -12.22
C LEU A 71 -5.25 -2.36 -11.03
N SER A 72 -4.35 -1.59 -10.42
CA SER A 72 -4.62 -0.65 -9.34
C SER A 72 -5.02 0.74 -9.86
N SER A 73 -4.91 1.00 -11.17
CA SER A 73 -5.13 2.33 -11.73
C SER A 73 -6.61 2.62 -11.97
N ARG A 74 -7.01 3.86 -11.68
CA ARG A 74 -8.35 4.36 -12.03
C ARG A 74 -8.59 4.42 -13.54
N GLU A 75 -7.52 4.56 -14.32
CA GLU A 75 -7.60 4.55 -15.79
C GLU A 75 -8.09 3.19 -16.32
N PHE A 76 -7.65 2.10 -15.70
CA PHE A 76 -8.10 0.75 -16.04
C PHE A 76 -9.45 0.40 -15.39
N GLN A 77 -9.66 0.80 -14.14
CA GLN A 77 -10.93 0.61 -13.43
C GLN A 77 -11.44 1.96 -12.88
N PRO A 78 -12.36 2.63 -13.60
CA PRO A 78 -12.85 3.96 -13.20
C PRO A 78 -13.68 3.98 -11.91
N VAL A 79 -14.34 2.85 -11.61
CA VAL A 79 -15.26 2.69 -10.47
C VAL A 79 -14.49 2.30 -9.21
N ASP A 80 -14.81 2.97 -8.10
CA ASP A 80 -14.21 2.71 -6.79
C ASP A 80 -14.40 1.24 -6.37
N THR A 81 -13.33 0.66 -5.83
CA THR A 81 -13.40 -0.64 -5.17
C THR A 81 -13.98 -0.44 -3.77
N THR A 82 -15.03 -1.19 -3.45
CA THR A 82 -15.58 -1.29 -2.10
C THR A 82 -15.29 -2.67 -1.52
N ILE A 83 -14.87 -2.75 -0.26
CA ILE A 83 -14.53 -4.01 0.41
C ILE A 83 -15.50 -4.23 1.56
N LYS A 84 -16.21 -5.36 1.54
CA LYS A 84 -17.18 -5.73 2.56
C LYS A 84 -16.56 -6.72 3.56
N VAL A 85 -16.64 -6.39 4.85
CA VAL A 85 -16.17 -7.24 5.94
C VAL A 85 -17.27 -7.33 7.01
N GLY A 86 -18.03 -8.43 6.98
CA GLY A 86 -19.28 -8.50 7.75
C GLY A 86 -20.24 -7.40 7.31
N ASP A 87 -20.66 -6.55 8.25
CA ASP A 87 -21.53 -5.40 7.98
C ASP A 87 -20.77 -4.10 7.65
N VAL A 88 -19.44 -4.12 7.74
CA VAL A 88 -18.60 -2.94 7.45
C VAL A 88 -18.30 -2.87 5.96
N THR A 89 -18.47 -1.69 5.35
CA THR A 89 -18.10 -1.44 3.96
C THR A 89 -17.00 -0.37 3.89
N ILE A 90 -15.81 -0.76 3.45
CA ILE A 90 -14.65 0.12 3.31
C ILE A 90 -14.61 0.68 1.88
N GLY A 91 -14.41 1.99 1.74
CA GLY A 91 -14.46 2.68 0.44
C GLY A 91 -15.87 3.06 -0.01
N GLY A 92 -16.86 2.93 0.88
CA GLY A 92 -18.22 3.43 0.65
C GLY A 92 -18.39 4.87 1.14
N ASP A 93 -19.64 5.26 1.43
CA ASP A 93 -19.98 6.63 1.86
C ASP A 93 -19.59 6.93 3.33
N GLU A 94 -19.43 5.89 4.14
CA GLU A 94 -19.11 6.02 5.57
C GLU A 94 -17.61 5.84 5.84
N LEU A 95 -17.08 6.65 6.75
CA LEU A 95 -15.72 6.53 7.24
C LEU A 95 -15.57 5.31 8.15
N VAL A 96 -14.63 4.42 7.85
CA VAL A 96 -14.34 3.24 8.68
C VAL A 96 -13.23 3.52 9.68
N VAL A 97 -13.47 3.29 10.97
CA VAL A 97 -12.46 3.43 12.03
C VAL A 97 -12.02 2.05 12.53
N MET A 98 -10.73 1.76 12.38
CA MET A 98 -10.06 0.56 12.89
C MET A 98 -9.24 0.96 14.11
N ALA A 99 -9.65 0.56 15.31
CA ALA A 99 -9.05 1.02 16.55
C ALA A 99 -8.70 -0.14 17.48
N GLY A 100 -7.62 -0.01 18.25
CA GLY A 100 -7.15 -1.07 19.15
C GLY A 100 -5.65 -1.01 19.43
N PRO A 101 -5.12 -1.95 20.21
CA PRO A 101 -3.77 -1.83 20.76
C PRO A 101 -2.68 -2.13 19.75
N CYS A 102 -1.51 -1.50 19.94
CA CYS A 102 -0.32 -1.69 19.11
C CYS A 102 0.11 -3.16 19.04
N ALA A 103 0.08 -3.85 20.18
CA ALA A 103 0.37 -5.25 20.33
C ALA A 103 -0.73 -5.90 21.18
N VAL A 104 -0.94 -7.20 21.01
CA VAL A 104 -1.75 -7.98 21.94
C VAL A 104 -0.85 -8.39 23.10
N GLU A 105 -1.16 -7.91 24.31
CA GLU A 105 -0.30 -8.10 25.49
C GLU A 105 -0.92 -9.05 26.50
N THR A 106 -2.20 -8.82 26.85
CA THR A 106 -2.97 -9.68 27.74
C THR A 106 -4.43 -9.71 27.30
N GLU A 107 -5.16 -10.74 27.69
CA GLU A 107 -6.59 -10.88 27.43
C GLU A 107 -7.38 -9.67 27.96
N GLN A 108 -7.18 -9.33 29.24
CA GLN A 108 -7.84 -8.19 29.89
C GLN A 108 -7.60 -6.88 29.13
N GLN A 109 -6.34 -6.62 28.75
CA GLN A 109 -5.95 -5.41 28.01
C GLN A 109 -6.70 -5.32 26.67
N VAL A 110 -6.79 -6.42 25.92
CA VAL A 110 -7.49 -6.42 24.62
C VAL A 110 -8.99 -6.29 24.79
N LEU A 111 -9.61 -7.03 25.73
CA LEU A 111 -11.07 -6.97 25.94
C LEU A 111 -11.52 -5.58 26.39
N ASP A 112 -10.81 -4.96 27.34
CA ASP A 112 -11.11 -3.60 27.79
C ASP A 112 -10.96 -2.60 26.65
N THR A 113 -9.91 -2.74 25.84
CA THR A 113 -9.73 -1.90 24.65
C THR A 113 -10.87 -2.08 23.66
N ALA A 114 -11.23 -3.33 23.35
CA ALA A 114 -12.27 -3.66 22.38
C ALA A 114 -13.64 -3.08 22.78
N ARG A 115 -14.01 -3.23 24.06
CA ARG A 115 -15.23 -2.62 24.63
C ARG A 115 -15.20 -1.10 24.49
N ALA A 116 -14.10 -0.47 24.88
CA ALA A 116 -13.96 0.99 24.85
C ALA A 116 -14.04 1.54 23.42
N VAL A 117 -13.32 0.95 22.46
CA VAL A 117 -13.35 1.42 21.07
C VAL A 117 -14.69 1.14 20.40
N LYS A 118 -15.36 0.01 20.70
CA LYS A 118 -16.73 -0.26 20.23
C LYS A 118 -17.69 0.80 20.73
N ALA A 119 -17.65 1.12 22.03
CA ALA A 119 -18.49 2.16 22.63
C ALA A 119 -18.22 3.55 22.05
N ALA A 120 -16.97 3.82 21.64
CA ALA A 120 -16.59 5.06 20.95
C ALA A 120 -16.95 5.09 19.45
N GLY A 121 -17.52 4.01 18.90
CA GLY A 121 -17.98 3.94 17.51
C GLY A 121 -16.98 3.36 16.52
N ALA A 122 -15.92 2.68 16.97
CA ALA A 122 -15.04 1.95 16.06
C ALA A 122 -15.80 0.83 15.34
N ASN A 123 -15.42 0.58 14.08
CA ASN A 123 -16.04 -0.43 13.23
C ASN A 123 -15.28 -1.74 13.24
N MET A 124 -13.96 -1.70 13.52
CA MET A 124 -13.08 -2.87 13.52
C MET A 124 -12.06 -2.80 14.65
N LEU A 125 -11.62 -3.97 15.12
CA LEU A 125 -10.58 -4.12 16.13
C LEU A 125 -9.24 -4.39 15.45
N ARG A 126 -8.24 -3.54 15.72
CA ARG A 126 -6.84 -3.78 15.28
C ARG A 126 -5.98 -4.29 16.43
N GLY A 127 -5.13 -5.29 16.19
CA GLY A 127 -4.22 -5.81 17.22
C GLY A 127 -3.06 -6.61 16.64
N GLY A 128 -1.82 -6.32 17.08
CA GLY A 128 -0.64 -7.01 16.56
C GLY A 128 -0.31 -8.25 17.38
N ALA A 129 -0.66 -9.44 16.88
CA ALA A 129 -0.29 -10.71 17.49
C ALA A 129 1.18 -11.10 17.23
N PHE A 130 1.74 -10.60 16.12
CA PHE A 130 3.15 -10.70 15.75
C PHE A 130 3.74 -9.30 15.62
N LYS A 131 4.95 -9.06 16.13
CA LYS A 131 5.60 -7.73 16.11
C LYS A 131 6.92 -7.77 15.33
N PRO A 132 7.07 -6.94 14.28
CA PRO A 132 8.34 -6.75 13.59
C PRO A 132 9.21 -5.80 14.42
N SER A 133 9.82 -6.35 15.47
CA SER A 133 10.65 -5.61 16.41
C SER A 133 12.05 -5.36 15.88
N THR A 134 12.53 -4.12 15.98
CA THR A 134 13.87 -3.72 15.52
C THR A 134 14.98 -4.36 16.36
N SER A 135 14.74 -4.54 17.66
CA SER A 135 15.66 -5.25 18.56
C SER A 135 15.19 -6.70 18.73
N PRO A 136 16.11 -7.69 18.69
CA PRO A 136 15.74 -9.09 18.93
C PRO A 136 15.29 -9.36 20.36
N TYR A 137 15.54 -8.43 21.30
CA TYR A 137 15.18 -8.52 22.73
C TYR A 137 13.83 -7.86 23.06
N SER A 138 13.24 -7.14 22.11
CA SER A 138 11.91 -6.57 22.29
C SER A 138 10.83 -7.64 22.20
N PHE A 139 9.69 -7.36 22.81
CA PHE A 139 8.50 -8.20 22.70
C PHE A 139 8.17 -8.50 21.23
N ARG A 140 7.91 -9.78 20.92
CA ARG A 140 7.67 -10.27 19.55
C ARG A 140 6.19 -10.54 19.26
N GLY A 141 5.31 -10.28 20.23
CA GLY A 141 3.91 -10.67 20.19
C GLY A 141 3.69 -12.06 20.81
N LEU A 142 2.42 -12.37 21.10
CA LEU A 142 1.99 -13.66 21.66
C LEU A 142 1.77 -14.74 20.58
N GLY A 143 1.96 -14.42 19.29
CA GLY A 143 1.72 -15.35 18.19
C GLY A 143 0.26 -15.81 18.16
N GLU A 144 0.03 -17.12 18.00
CA GLU A 144 -1.31 -17.69 17.90
C GLU A 144 -2.17 -17.43 19.15
N ASP A 145 -1.60 -17.41 20.35
CA ASP A 145 -2.37 -17.11 21.56
C ASP A 145 -2.89 -15.66 21.56
N GLY A 146 -2.13 -14.73 20.97
CA GLY A 146 -2.60 -13.38 20.72
C GLY A 146 -3.74 -13.32 19.70
N LEU A 147 -3.75 -14.21 18.70
CA LEU A 147 -4.86 -14.32 17.74
C LEU A 147 -6.13 -14.86 18.40
N LYS A 148 -6.01 -15.83 19.31
CA LYS A 148 -7.16 -16.36 20.08
C LYS A 148 -7.81 -15.28 20.94
N ILE A 149 -7.00 -14.46 21.62
CA ILE A 149 -7.49 -13.32 22.40
C ILE A 149 -8.26 -12.32 21.52
N LEU A 150 -7.79 -12.05 20.29
CA LEU A 150 -8.53 -11.18 19.36
C LEU A 150 -9.89 -11.77 18.98
N VAL A 151 -9.98 -13.09 18.80
CA VAL A 151 -11.25 -13.77 18.52
C VAL A 151 -12.21 -13.70 19.69
N GLU A 152 -11.74 -13.83 20.93
CA GLU A 152 -12.57 -13.62 22.13
C GLU A 152 -13.13 -12.19 22.17
N ALA A 153 -12.29 -11.19 21.90
CA ALA A 153 -12.71 -9.80 21.83
C ALA A 153 -13.71 -9.52 20.69
N LYS A 154 -13.54 -10.16 19.53
CA LYS A 154 -14.52 -10.13 18.44
C LYS A 154 -15.84 -10.78 18.84
N ALA A 155 -15.81 -11.92 19.51
CA ALA A 155 -17.02 -12.61 19.98
C ALA A 155 -17.82 -11.74 20.95
N GLU A 156 -17.13 -10.97 21.80
CA GLU A 156 -17.79 -10.07 22.77
C GLU A 156 -18.34 -8.79 22.13
N THR A 157 -17.60 -8.19 21.19
CA THR A 157 -17.92 -6.83 20.68
C THR A 157 -18.54 -6.80 19.29
N GLY A 158 -18.47 -7.92 18.57
CA GLY A 158 -18.82 -8.03 17.15
C GLY A 158 -17.89 -7.29 16.20
N LEU A 159 -16.76 -6.74 16.68
CA LEU A 159 -15.79 -6.03 15.85
C LEU A 159 -14.98 -7.01 15.00
N PRO A 160 -14.98 -6.92 13.66
CA PRO A 160 -14.08 -7.71 12.84
C PRO A 160 -12.62 -7.34 13.10
N ILE A 161 -11.72 -8.29 12.89
CA ILE A 161 -10.32 -8.22 13.27
C ILE A 161 -9.45 -7.88 12.06
N ILE A 162 -8.58 -6.87 12.23
CA ILE A 162 -7.43 -6.64 11.36
C ILE A 162 -6.13 -6.90 12.15
N THR A 163 -5.27 -7.77 11.61
CA THR A 163 -3.97 -8.07 12.21
C THR A 163 -2.89 -8.31 11.16
N GLU A 164 -1.63 -8.15 11.56
CA GLU A 164 -0.49 -8.16 10.65
C GLU A 164 0.06 -9.57 10.42
N VAL A 165 0.36 -9.89 9.16
CA VAL A 165 1.11 -11.08 8.77
C VAL A 165 2.53 -10.67 8.38
N LEU A 166 3.54 -11.35 8.94
CA LEU A 166 4.95 -10.97 8.76
C LEU A 166 5.69 -11.79 7.72
N THR A 167 5.26 -13.03 7.48
CA THR A 167 5.92 -14.01 6.63
C THR A 167 4.91 -14.89 5.91
N PRO A 168 5.21 -15.39 4.69
CA PRO A 168 4.32 -16.28 3.96
C PRO A 168 3.85 -17.51 4.76
N GLY A 169 4.74 -18.07 5.59
CA GLY A 169 4.43 -19.27 6.38
C GLY A 169 3.35 -19.09 7.44
N ASP A 170 3.06 -17.84 7.83
CA ASP A 170 2.05 -17.52 8.85
C ASP A 170 0.70 -17.15 8.24
N ILE A 171 0.59 -17.05 6.91
CA ILE A 171 -0.65 -16.60 6.23
C ILE A 171 -1.83 -17.50 6.61
N ASP A 172 -1.70 -18.81 6.46
CA ASP A 172 -2.78 -19.77 6.75
C ASP A 172 -3.17 -19.76 8.24
N LEU A 173 -2.21 -19.50 9.13
CA LEU A 173 -2.47 -19.39 10.55
C LEU A 173 -3.27 -18.11 10.84
N VAL A 174 -2.76 -16.95 10.42
CA VAL A 174 -3.40 -15.65 10.67
C VAL A 174 -4.78 -15.57 10.02
N ALA A 175 -4.94 -16.11 8.81
CA ALA A 175 -6.19 -16.15 8.05
C ALA A 175 -7.32 -16.92 8.74
N LYS A 176 -7.01 -17.85 9.65
CA LYS A 176 -8.04 -18.55 10.45
C LYS A 176 -8.73 -17.65 11.46
N TYR A 177 -8.05 -16.59 11.92
CA TYR A 177 -8.51 -15.74 13.03
C TYR A 177 -8.86 -14.31 12.58
N ALA A 178 -8.19 -13.80 11.55
CA ALA A 178 -8.38 -12.45 11.04
C ALA A 178 -9.56 -12.33 10.06
N ASP A 179 -10.10 -11.12 9.93
CA ASP A 179 -11.00 -10.76 8.82
C ASP A 179 -10.30 -9.93 7.74
N ILE A 180 -9.23 -9.21 8.11
CA ILE A 180 -8.34 -8.50 7.19
C ILE A 180 -6.88 -8.85 7.52
N LEU A 181 -6.11 -9.20 6.49
CA LEU A 181 -4.67 -9.36 6.59
C LEU A 181 -3.96 -8.01 6.36
N GLN A 182 -3.22 -7.52 7.34
CA GLN A 182 -2.38 -6.34 7.17
C GLN A 182 -0.97 -6.76 6.73
N VAL A 183 -0.45 -6.11 5.69
CA VAL A 183 0.97 -6.10 5.34
C VAL A 183 1.57 -4.78 5.82
N GLY A 184 2.45 -4.85 6.82
CA GLY A 184 3.07 -3.68 7.41
C GLY A 184 4.08 -2.98 6.49
N ALA A 185 4.40 -1.72 6.82
CA ALA A 185 5.27 -0.86 6.02
C ALA A 185 6.67 -1.44 5.74
N ARG A 186 7.20 -2.27 6.65
CA ARG A 186 8.51 -2.94 6.47
C ARG A 186 8.47 -4.05 5.42
N ASN A 187 7.28 -4.61 5.17
CA ASN A 187 7.04 -5.68 4.22
C ASN A 187 6.36 -5.20 2.93
N MET A 188 6.21 -3.88 2.72
CA MET A 188 5.53 -3.34 1.52
C MET A 188 6.17 -3.84 0.20
N GLN A 189 7.48 -4.13 0.19
CA GLN A 189 8.21 -4.67 -0.98
C GLN A 189 8.72 -6.09 -0.73
N ASN A 190 8.16 -6.80 0.25
CA ASN A 190 8.39 -8.23 0.38
C ASN A 190 7.53 -8.96 -0.66
N TYR A 191 7.97 -8.96 -1.92
CA TYR A 191 7.17 -9.43 -3.06
C TYR A 191 6.69 -10.88 -2.91
N ILE A 192 7.51 -11.74 -2.27
CA ILE A 192 7.11 -13.12 -1.96
C ILE A 192 5.90 -13.12 -1.02
N LEU A 193 5.91 -12.30 0.04
CA LEU A 193 4.74 -12.15 0.90
C LEU A 193 3.55 -11.57 0.14
N LEU A 194 3.75 -10.54 -0.70
CA LEU A 194 2.66 -9.92 -1.47
C LEU A 194 1.98 -10.90 -2.44
N ASP A 195 2.77 -11.72 -3.12
CA ASP A 195 2.25 -12.77 -4.00
C ASP A 195 1.43 -13.80 -3.21
N GLU A 196 1.96 -14.28 -2.08
CA GLU A 196 1.26 -15.28 -1.27
C GLU A 196 -0.02 -14.72 -0.62
N VAL A 197 -0.01 -13.50 -0.09
CA VAL A 197 -1.26 -12.89 0.40
C VAL A 197 -2.24 -12.64 -0.75
N GLY A 198 -1.76 -12.28 -1.94
CA GLY A 198 -2.58 -12.08 -3.14
C GLY A 198 -3.26 -13.34 -3.66
N LYS A 199 -2.74 -14.53 -3.34
CA LYS A 199 -3.38 -15.82 -3.66
C LYS A 199 -4.54 -16.15 -2.72
N THR A 200 -4.61 -15.49 -1.56
CA THR A 200 -5.76 -15.62 -0.66
C THR A 200 -7.01 -14.96 -1.25
N ARG A 201 -8.17 -15.23 -0.65
CA ARG A 201 -9.43 -14.54 -0.97
C ARG A 201 -9.88 -13.60 0.15
N MET A 202 -8.95 -13.20 1.02
CA MET A 202 -9.25 -12.30 2.13
C MET A 202 -9.00 -10.84 1.74
N PRO A 203 -9.72 -9.89 2.36
CA PRO A 203 -9.33 -8.50 2.37
C PRO A 203 -7.89 -8.29 2.86
N ILE A 204 -7.15 -7.42 2.17
CA ILE A 204 -5.76 -7.08 2.51
C ILE A 204 -5.62 -5.58 2.68
N MET A 205 -4.92 -5.15 3.73
CA MET A 205 -4.43 -3.78 3.89
C MET A 205 -2.94 -3.71 3.64
N LEU A 206 -2.52 -2.95 2.62
CA LEU A 206 -1.11 -2.70 2.31
C LEU A 206 -0.68 -1.32 2.82
N LYS A 207 0.16 -1.30 3.86
CA LYS A 207 0.76 -0.05 4.35
C LYS A 207 1.86 0.45 3.43
N ARG A 208 1.92 1.76 3.22
CA ARG A 208 3.03 2.40 2.50
C ARG A 208 4.35 2.21 3.25
N GLY A 209 5.41 1.87 2.53
CA GLY A 209 6.78 1.79 3.02
C GLY A 209 7.32 3.18 3.37
N MET A 210 8.17 3.26 4.40
CA MET A 210 8.66 4.54 4.93
C MET A 210 9.42 5.38 3.89
N SER A 211 10.00 4.79 2.86
CA SER A 211 10.73 5.53 1.81
C SER A 211 10.13 5.29 0.43
N ALA A 212 8.91 4.73 0.37
CA ALA A 212 8.28 4.39 -0.90
C ALA A 212 7.64 5.61 -1.54
N THR A 213 7.85 5.78 -2.85
CA THR A 213 7.03 6.71 -3.64
C THR A 213 5.61 6.15 -3.80
N ILE A 214 4.67 7.00 -4.23
CA ILE A 214 3.30 6.54 -4.57
C ILE A 214 3.34 5.49 -5.69
N GLN A 215 4.26 5.63 -6.65
CA GLN A 215 4.42 4.65 -7.72
C GLN A 215 4.90 3.30 -7.19
N ASP A 216 5.92 3.27 -6.32
CA ASP A 216 6.41 2.02 -5.72
C ASP A 216 5.29 1.31 -4.95
N TRP A 217 4.47 2.09 -4.25
CA TRP A 217 3.36 1.56 -3.47
C TRP A 217 2.25 0.97 -4.34
N LEU A 218 1.87 1.66 -5.43
CA LEU A 218 0.90 1.14 -6.39
C LEU A 218 1.44 -0.08 -7.16
N LEU A 219 2.74 -0.14 -7.43
CA LEU A 219 3.38 -1.35 -7.99
C LEU A 219 3.35 -2.52 -7.00
N SER A 220 3.61 -2.28 -5.71
CA SER A 220 3.40 -3.31 -4.67
C SER A 220 1.95 -3.79 -4.61
N ALA A 221 0.97 -2.90 -4.84
CA ALA A 221 -0.42 -3.28 -4.97
C ALA A 221 -0.67 -4.17 -6.21
N GLU A 222 0.00 -3.93 -7.33
CA GLU A 222 -0.08 -4.79 -8.52
C GLU A 222 0.33 -6.23 -8.25
N TYR A 223 1.35 -6.48 -7.41
CA TYR A 223 1.74 -7.85 -7.05
C TYR A 223 0.54 -8.61 -6.46
N ILE A 224 -0.13 -8.04 -5.46
CA ILE A 224 -1.33 -8.64 -4.84
C ILE A 224 -2.46 -8.79 -5.87
N LEU A 225 -2.76 -7.74 -6.64
CA LEU A 225 -3.86 -7.73 -7.60
C LEU A 225 -3.61 -8.74 -8.74
N SER A 226 -2.38 -8.90 -9.21
CA SER A 226 -2.03 -9.80 -10.31
C SER A 226 -2.27 -11.27 -9.98
N GLN A 227 -2.23 -11.65 -8.70
CA GLN A 227 -2.61 -12.98 -8.21
C GLN A 227 -4.12 -13.21 -8.18
N GLY A 228 -4.92 -12.18 -8.49
CA GLY A 228 -6.36 -12.26 -8.66
C GLY A 228 -7.20 -11.87 -7.44
N ASN A 229 -6.59 -11.41 -6.34
CA ASN A 229 -7.32 -10.85 -5.21
C ASN A 229 -7.56 -9.34 -5.40
N ARG A 230 -8.82 -8.95 -5.60
CA ARG A 230 -9.24 -7.55 -5.81
C ARG A 230 -9.63 -6.82 -4.52
N GLN A 231 -9.60 -7.50 -3.37
CA GLN A 231 -10.00 -6.94 -2.07
C GLN A 231 -8.80 -6.30 -1.37
N LEU A 232 -8.27 -5.23 -1.98
CA LEU A 232 -7.09 -4.54 -1.49
C LEU A 232 -7.43 -3.10 -1.09
N MET A 233 -6.98 -2.69 0.09
CA MET A 233 -6.98 -1.29 0.53
C MET A 233 -5.55 -0.84 0.84
N LEU A 234 -5.33 0.46 0.68
CA LEU A 234 -4.07 1.13 0.91
C LEU A 234 -4.11 1.86 2.26
N CYS A 235 -3.00 1.93 2.97
CA CYS A 235 -2.86 2.70 4.22
C CYS A 235 -1.62 3.61 4.22
N GLU A 236 -1.84 4.93 4.17
CA GLU A 236 -0.81 5.97 4.31
C GLU A 236 -0.44 6.11 5.79
N ARG A 237 0.86 6.03 6.08
CA ARG A 237 1.38 5.91 7.46
C ARG A 237 2.65 6.71 7.70
N GLY A 238 2.91 7.70 6.86
CA GLY A 238 4.05 8.58 6.87
C GLY A 238 5.31 8.00 6.24
N ILE A 239 6.10 8.91 5.68
CA ILE A 239 7.38 8.68 5.05
C ILE A 239 8.54 9.25 5.88
N ARG A 240 9.73 8.72 5.69
CA ARG A 240 10.97 9.21 6.26
C ARG A 240 11.39 10.45 5.49
N THR A 241 11.70 11.51 6.23
CA THR A 241 12.26 12.76 5.70
C THR A 241 13.45 13.16 6.56
N PHE A 242 13.95 14.38 6.38
CA PHE A 242 14.97 14.97 7.26
C PHE A 242 14.38 15.48 8.58
N GLU A 243 13.06 15.61 8.71
CA GLU A 243 12.39 16.10 9.91
C GLU A 243 12.52 15.07 11.05
N THR A 244 12.76 15.55 12.26
CA THR A 244 13.04 14.73 13.45
C THR A 244 12.02 14.89 14.57
N TYR A 245 11.15 15.90 14.50
CA TYR A 245 10.10 16.10 15.50
C TYR A 245 9.11 14.93 15.51
N THR A 246 8.67 14.44 14.35
CA THR A 246 7.79 13.27 14.24
C THR A 246 8.57 12.01 13.84
N ARG A 247 8.04 10.83 14.18
CA ARG A 247 8.64 9.53 13.80
C ARG A 247 8.72 9.36 12.28
N ASN A 248 7.68 9.81 11.59
CA ASN A 248 7.62 9.95 10.14
C ASN A 248 6.93 11.27 9.82
N THR A 249 7.02 11.75 8.57
CA THR A 249 6.19 12.84 8.07
C THR A 249 4.96 12.21 7.42
N MET A 250 3.78 12.38 8.02
CA MET A 250 2.54 11.90 7.42
C MET A 250 2.26 12.64 6.11
N ASP A 251 2.26 11.92 4.99
CA ASP A 251 2.03 12.50 3.67
C ASP A 251 0.53 12.57 3.38
N VAL A 252 -0.15 13.55 3.98
CA VAL A 252 -1.59 13.75 3.79
C VAL A 252 -1.93 13.98 2.31
N SER A 253 -1.00 14.50 1.52
CA SER A 253 -1.20 14.70 0.07
C SER A 253 -1.32 13.39 -0.71
N ALA A 254 -0.78 12.29 -0.20
CA ALA A 254 -0.91 10.98 -0.81
C ALA A 254 -2.37 10.51 -0.84
N ILE A 255 -3.21 10.92 0.12
CA ILE A 255 -4.62 10.49 0.18
C ILE A 255 -5.40 10.96 -1.06
N PRO A 256 -5.52 12.27 -1.37
CA PRO A 256 -6.23 12.72 -2.57
C PRO A 256 -5.49 12.33 -3.86
N ALA A 257 -4.16 12.18 -3.82
CA ALA A 257 -3.41 11.67 -4.97
C ALA A 257 -3.82 10.22 -5.29
N ILE A 258 -3.90 9.33 -4.29
CA ILE A 258 -4.37 7.96 -4.46
C ILE A 258 -5.82 7.93 -4.93
N LYS A 259 -6.72 8.73 -4.34
CA LYS A 259 -8.12 8.83 -4.82
C LYS A 259 -8.18 9.18 -6.31
N ARG A 260 -7.28 10.02 -6.83
CA ARG A 260 -7.21 10.35 -8.26
C ARG A 260 -6.57 9.24 -9.11
N LEU A 261 -5.50 8.62 -8.62
CA LEU A 261 -4.66 7.69 -9.39
C LEU A 261 -5.20 6.26 -9.40
N SER A 262 -5.87 5.86 -8.31
CA SER A 262 -6.33 4.51 -8.02
C SER A 262 -7.80 4.50 -7.64
N HIS A 263 -8.44 3.35 -7.82
CA HIS A 263 -9.79 3.05 -7.35
C HIS A 263 -9.81 2.33 -6.00
N LEU A 264 -8.65 1.97 -5.45
CA LEU A 264 -8.54 1.26 -4.17
C LEU A 264 -8.86 2.20 -3.00
N PRO A 265 -9.52 1.72 -1.93
CA PRO A 265 -9.72 2.51 -0.72
C PRO A 265 -8.39 2.93 -0.09
N ILE A 266 -8.36 4.11 0.52
CA ILE A 266 -7.19 4.69 1.17
C ILE A 266 -7.46 5.06 2.63
N ILE A 267 -6.69 4.48 3.54
CA ILE A 267 -6.78 4.62 4.98
C ILE A 267 -5.64 5.54 5.47
N GLY A 268 -5.90 6.35 6.49
CA GLY A 268 -4.87 7.12 7.21
C GLY A 268 -4.48 6.48 8.54
N ASP A 269 -3.18 6.30 8.80
CA ASP A 269 -2.63 5.87 10.11
C ASP A 269 -1.86 7.02 10.77
N PRO A 270 -2.55 7.91 11.52
CA PRO A 270 -1.91 9.05 12.18
C PRO A 270 -1.06 8.64 13.39
N SER A 271 -1.33 7.49 14.01
CA SER A 271 -0.57 6.96 15.15
C SER A 271 0.87 6.64 14.74
N HIS A 272 1.06 5.84 13.70
CA HIS A 272 2.39 5.53 13.19
C HIS A 272 2.96 6.62 12.29
N GLY A 273 2.08 7.38 11.63
CA GLY A 273 2.42 8.55 10.81
C GLY A 273 3.18 9.60 11.59
N THR A 274 2.79 9.85 12.84
CA THR A 274 3.41 10.90 13.67
C THR A 274 4.30 10.34 14.78
N GLY A 275 3.89 9.22 15.38
CA GLY A 275 4.53 8.67 16.58
C GLY A 275 4.32 9.51 17.85
N LYS A 276 3.35 10.44 17.87
CA LYS A 276 3.03 11.30 19.02
C LYS A 276 1.53 11.34 19.25
N TRP A 277 1.10 10.97 20.45
CA TRP A 277 -0.32 10.83 20.79
C TRP A 277 -1.13 12.12 20.59
N HIS A 278 -0.56 13.28 20.94
CA HIS A 278 -1.25 14.58 20.79
C HIS A 278 -1.42 15.03 19.34
N LEU A 279 -0.73 14.39 18.39
CA LEU A 279 -0.89 14.62 16.96
C LEU A 279 -1.90 13.66 16.32
N VAL A 280 -2.34 12.60 17.01
CA VAL A 280 -3.25 11.59 16.43
C VAL A 280 -4.58 12.21 15.99
N ALA A 281 -5.25 12.94 16.88
CA ALA A 281 -6.54 13.56 16.58
C ALA A 281 -6.48 14.61 15.45
N PRO A 282 -5.58 15.61 15.45
CA PRO A 282 -5.53 16.60 14.36
C PRO A 282 -5.15 15.97 13.02
N LEU A 283 -4.24 14.98 12.99
CA LEU A 283 -3.87 14.32 11.73
C LEU A 283 -4.93 13.33 11.24
N ALA A 284 -5.70 12.72 12.14
CA ALA A 284 -6.90 11.96 11.77
C ALA A 284 -7.91 12.85 11.05
N LEU A 285 -8.22 14.02 11.62
CA LEU A 285 -9.13 14.99 11.00
C LEU A 285 -8.62 15.49 9.64
N ALA A 286 -7.31 15.76 9.54
CA ALA A 286 -6.68 16.13 8.28
C ALA A 286 -6.80 15.03 7.22
N ALA A 287 -6.59 13.77 7.59
CA ALA A 287 -6.74 12.63 6.68
C ALA A 287 -8.19 12.48 6.19
N VAL A 288 -9.18 12.62 7.08
CA VAL A 288 -10.60 12.60 6.71
C VAL A 288 -10.93 13.75 5.77
N ALA A 289 -10.51 14.97 6.09
CA ALA A 289 -10.74 16.14 5.24
C ALA A 289 -10.05 16.01 3.86
N ALA A 290 -8.94 15.28 3.78
CA ALA A 290 -8.24 14.97 2.54
C ALA A 290 -8.91 13.85 1.71
N GLY A 291 -9.95 13.20 2.24
CA GLY A 291 -10.75 12.19 1.56
C GLY A 291 -10.35 10.75 1.85
N ALA A 292 -9.79 10.45 3.03
CA ALA A 292 -9.54 9.08 3.46
C ALA A 292 -10.85 8.31 3.65
N ASP A 293 -10.87 7.05 3.20
CA ASP A 293 -12.01 6.14 3.34
C ASP A 293 -12.06 5.49 4.74
N GLY A 294 -11.02 5.68 5.54
CA GLY A 294 -10.98 5.23 6.92
C GLY A 294 -9.72 5.66 7.66
N LEU A 295 -9.69 5.31 8.94
CA LEU A 295 -8.60 5.60 9.86
C LEU A 295 -8.16 4.33 10.58
N MET A 296 -6.86 4.21 10.83
CA MET A 296 -6.34 3.23 11.77
C MET A 296 -5.65 3.90 12.94
N ILE A 297 -6.14 3.64 14.15
CA ILE A 297 -5.75 4.36 15.37
C ILE A 297 -5.29 3.37 16.44
N GLU A 298 -4.13 3.64 17.04
CA GLU A 298 -3.68 2.90 18.22
C GLU A 298 -4.36 3.41 19.48
N VAL A 299 -4.93 2.49 20.25
CA VAL A 299 -5.61 2.76 21.52
C VAL A 299 -5.12 1.75 22.55
N HIS A 300 -4.75 2.22 23.73
CA HIS A 300 -4.34 1.37 24.85
C HIS A 300 -4.99 1.89 26.14
N PRO A 301 -5.50 1.03 27.04
CA PRO A 301 -6.16 1.47 28.27
C PRO A 301 -5.19 2.13 29.25
N ASN A 302 -3.90 1.82 29.14
CA ASN A 302 -2.84 2.44 29.94
C ASN A 302 -1.58 2.66 29.09
N PRO A 303 -1.52 3.73 28.27
CA PRO A 303 -0.46 3.92 27.27
C PRO A 303 0.92 4.25 27.84
N ASP A 304 1.04 4.46 29.16
CA ASP A 304 2.31 4.80 29.83
C ASP A 304 3.17 3.55 30.16
N ILE A 305 2.60 2.35 30.03
CA ILE A 305 3.28 1.04 30.20
C ILE A 305 3.89 0.62 28.86
#